data_AF-A0A949GGJ1-F1
#
_entry.id   AF-A0A949GGJ1-F1
#
_cell.length_a   1.000
_cell.length_b   1.000
_cell.length_c   1.000
_cell.angle_alpha   90.00
_cell.angle_beta   90.00
_cell.angle_gamma   90.00
#
_symmetry.space_group_name_H-M   'P 1'
#
loop_
_entity.id
_entity.type
_entity.pdbx_description
1 polymer ?
#
loop_
_entity_poly.entity_id
_entity_poly.type
_entity_poly.pdbx_seq_one_letter_code
_entity_poly.pdbx_strand_id
1 'polypeptide(L)'
;VDSIRRVFHIYTWLELEDDKYCKGERAPYILMIDELSRQVVGLYRNWENGDNTYTKLDWLIEFKFIPWRGAYAIGLPHLIGGLSAALTGALRALLDAAHINNAPTMLKIKGAKISGQSTQIEPTQVAEIEGAPGVDDVRKIAMPVPFNPPSPILFQLLGWLTQAAKGVVTTSEEKIADITSNAPVGTTQALIEQGAAVFSSIHARLHDSQRRVLRVLGRINRWYLEDQTFGEIVEDLNVEKEDFEKNSDIVPVSDPHIFAETQRYAQIQTLAARAAANPDLYNRLAVEKRILKQIKLPEINEVLPDPADVKDMNPALENVAMTLGKPVGAFPMQDHLAHIQIHLDYFKDPMYGSNPIIAPIFVPGLLEHLKQHLTLWYLNHMDSYASAALDRPFNVLKVEPIMREAQQLLAAAGQHVHQDSMEQFAGVQGMMQKALQMLQQMRQNTQQPQDPNVQALVQTQMAETQRKAIKDQADVQLDAKRLDEDAAQKARELQAKILMNTENNLTDERMKAAELTQDAQRLQSEQVQTVLEAQNQLQSQLGGPTNG
;
A
#
# COMPACT_ATOMS: atom_id res chain seq x y z
N VAL A 1 -14.45 58.20 6.40
CA VAL A 1 -15.12 56.93 6.02
C VAL A 1 -14.09 55.83 6.20
N ASP A 2 -13.86 55.40 7.43
CA ASP A 2 -12.87 54.35 7.75
C ASP A 2 -13.57 53.00 7.76
N SER A 3 -13.91 52.55 6.55
CA SER A 3 -14.26 51.16 6.28
C SER A 3 -13.00 50.28 6.35
N ILE A 4 -13.20 48.98 6.55
CA ILE A 4 -12.18 47.94 6.34
C ILE A 4 -11.54 48.17 4.96
N ARG A 5 -10.22 48.45 4.93
CA ARG A 5 -9.46 48.61 3.69
C ARG A 5 -8.85 47.29 3.29
N ARG A 6 -8.97 46.93 2.01
CA ARG A 6 -8.29 45.76 1.47
C ARG A 6 -6.89 46.15 1.04
N VAL A 7 -5.90 45.47 1.61
CA VAL A 7 -4.48 45.64 1.27
C VAL A 7 -3.98 44.34 0.65
N PHE A 8 -3.35 44.44 -0.52
CA PHE A 8 -2.72 43.31 -1.17
C PHE A 8 -1.29 43.17 -0.68
N HIS A 9 -0.97 41.99 -0.15
CA HIS A 9 0.40 41.61 0.21
C HIS A 9 1.03 40.88 -0.97
N ILE A 10 2.02 41.51 -1.58
CA ILE A 10 2.70 41.01 -2.77
C ILE A 10 4.09 40.53 -2.37
N TYR A 11 4.31 39.22 -2.44
CA TYR A 11 5.59 38.59 -2.21
C TYR A 11 6.42 38.66 -3.48
N THR A 12 7.49 39.44 -3.50
CA THR A 12 8.28 39.69 -4.70
C THR A 12 9.78 39.81 -4.39
N TRP A 13 10.60 39.72 -5.43
CA TRP A 13 12.04 39.94 -5.35
C TRP A 13 12.34 41.32 -5.93
N LEU A 14 12.92 42.21 -5.13
CA LEU A 14 13.23 43.58 -5.50
C LEU A 14 14.72 43.86 -5.32
N GLU A 15 15.22 44.79 -6.13
CA GLU A 15 16.55 45.38 -6.02
C GLU A 15 16.37 46.81 -5.50
N LEU A 16 16.91 47.09 -4.33
CA LEU A 16 16.78 48.39 -3.66
C LEU A 16 18.18 48.88 -3.28
N GLU A 17 18.66 49.90 -3.99
CA GLU A 17 19.98 50.48 -3.76
C GLU A 17 20.11 51.08 -2.36
N ASP A 18 19.02 51.63 -1.82
CA ASP A 18 18.97 52.28 -0.52
C ASP A 18 18.87 51.30 0.67
N ASP A 19 18.75 49.98 0.43
CA ASP A 19 18.74 49.01 1.53
C ASP A 19 20.16 48.79 2.09
N LYS A 20 20.37 49.20 3.34
CA LYS A 20 21.64 49.04 4.07
C LYS A 20 22.14 47.59 4.17
N TYR A 21 21.23 46.61 4.12
CA TYR A 21 21.58 45.19 4.22
C TYR A 21 21.94 44.62 2.85
N CYS A 22 21.01 44.70 1.90
CA CYS A 22 21.19 44.10 0.57
C CYS A 22 22.06 44.93 -0.38
N LYS A 23 22.26 46.23 -0.12
CA LYS A 23 23.13 47.13 -0.88
C LYS A 23 22.91 47.07 -2.41
N GLY A 24 21.65 47.02 -2.84
CA GLY A 24 21.27 46.88 -4.25
C GLY A 24 21.17 45.45 -4.78
N GLU A 25 21.52 44.42 -4.00
CA GLU A 25 21.31 43.03 -4.40
C GLU A 25 19.83 42.63 -4.36
N ARG A 26 19.46 41.68 -5.23
CA ARG A 26 18.08 41.19 -5.35
C ARG A 26 17.71 40.35 -4.14
N ALA A 27 16.75 40.83 -3.35
CA ALA A 27 16.32 40.19 -2.11
C ALA A 27 14.78 40.04 -2.04
N PRO A 28 14.25 39.15 -1.18
CA PRO A 28 12.81 38.92 -1.09
C PRO A 28 12.13 39.94 -0.17
N TYR A 29 11.07 40.59 -0.66
CA TYR A 29 10.28 41.58 0.10
C TYR A 29 8.77 41.26 0.07
N ILE A 30 8.06 41.80 1.05
CA ILE A 30 6.60 41.85 1.10
C ILE A 30 6.18 43.30 0.87
N LEU A 31 5.64 43.57 -0.31
CA LEU A 31 5.11 44.88 -0.68
C LEU A 31 3.61 44.92 -0.37
N MET A 32 3.17 45.96 0.32
CA MET A 32 1.76 46.17 0.63
C MET A 32 1.20 47.30 -0.21
N ILE A 33 0.14 47.01 -0.98
CA ILE A 33 -0.55 47.98 -1.83
C ILE A 33 -2.01 48.07 -1.41
N ASP A 34 -2.50 49.27 -1.16
CA ASP A 34 -3.92 49.51 -0.88
C ASP A 34 -4.77 49.41 -2.17
N GLU A 35 -5.87 48.66 -2.12
CA GLU A 35 -6.72 48.38 -3.30
C GLU A 35 -7.30 49.66 -3.91
N LEU A 36 -7.73 50.61 -3.06
CA LEU A 36 -8.42 51.83 -3.50
C LEU A 36 -7.46 52.89 -4.02
N SER A 37 -6.44 53.24 -3.23
CA SER A 37 -5.50 54.29 -3.59
C SER A 37 -4.42 53.82 -4.59
N ARG A 38 -4.21 52.50 -4.70
CA ARG A 38 -3.10 51.88 -5.44
C ARG A 38 -1.71 52.39 -5.00
N GLN A 39 -1.63 52.95 -3.79
CA GLN A 39 -0.37 53.42 -3.22
C GLN A 39 0.29 52.31 -2.41
N VAL A 40 1.62 52.35 -2.40
CA VAL A 40 2.41 51.50 -1.51
C VAL A 40 2.25 52.03 -0.09
N VAL A 41 1.70 51.19 0.78
CA VAL A 41 1.48 51.53 2.20
C VAL A 41 2.56 50.98 3.11
N GLY A 42 3.35 50.01 2.63
CA GLY A 42 4.52 49.55 3.35
C GLY A 42 5.32 48.50 2.59
N LEU A 43 6.54 48.30 3.06
CA LEU A 43 7.51 47.37 2.50
C LEU A 43 8.24 46.69 3.65
N TYR A 44 8.20 45.36 3.69
CA TYR A 44 8.89 44.55 4.68
C TYR A 44 9.91 43.64 4.05
N ARG A 45 11.03 43.43 4.75
CA ARG A 45 12.06 42.45 4.40
C ARG A 45 11.54 41.05 4.70
N ASN A 46 11.68 40.12 3.76
CA ASN A 46 11.16 38.75 3.88
C ASN A 46 12.25 37.69 4.14
N TRP A 47 13.15 37.98 5.08
CA TRP A 47 14.20 37.07 5.54
C TRP A 47 14.42 37.27 7.05
N GLU A 48 15.11 36.33 7.69
CA GLU A 48 15.39 36.40 9.12
C GLU A 48 16.50 37.40 9.44
N ASN A 49 16.40 38.08 10.58
CA ASN A 49 17.42 39.03 11.00
C ASN A 49 18.74 38.29 11.30
N GLY A 50 19.84 38.73 10.69
CA GLY A 50 21.15 38.05 10.78
C GLY A 50 21.40 36.97 9.73
N ASP A 51 20.44 36.68 8.84
CA ASP A 51 20.68 35.79 7.68
C ASP A 51 21.39 36.54 6.53
N ASN A 52 22.65 36.19 6.30
CA ASN A 52 23.46 36.74 5.20
C ASN A 52 23.08 36.16 3.82
N THR A 53 22.32 35.07 3.77
CA THR A 53 21.90 34.43 2.51
C THR A 53 20.60 34.99 1.94
N TYR A 54 19.93 35.86 2.70
CA TYR A 54 18.62 36.42 2.36
C TYR A 54 17.59 35.35 1.97
N THR A 55 17.58 34.23 2.69
CA THR A 55 16.68 33.12 2.40
C THR A 55 15.24 33.56 2.61
N LYS A 56 14.42 33.45 1.55
CA LYS A 56 13.01 33.85 1.58
C LYS A 56 12.25 33.06 2.65
N LEU A 57 11.55 33.78 3.52
CA LEU A 57 10.60 33.18 4.45
C LEU A 57 9.28 32.85 3.73
N ASP A 58 8.86 31.59 3.84
CA ASP A 58 7.53 31.16 3.46
C ASP A 58 6.52 31.52 4.55
N TRP A 59 5.40 32.14 4.17
CA TRP A 59 4.29 32.51 5.07
C TRP A 59 2.96 31.89 4.62
N LEU A 60 2.78 31.75 3.31
CA LEU A 60 1.66 31.05 2.71
C LEU A 60 2.21 29.87 1.91
N ILE A 61 1.68 28.68 2.19
CA ILE A 61 2.08 27.44 1.55
C ILE A 61 0.83 26.81 0.95
N GLU A 62 0.84 26.71 -0.37
CA GLU A 62 -0.23 26.10 -1.14
C GLU A 62 0.01 24.60 -1.31
N PHE A 63 -1.02 23.80 -1.05
CA PHE A 63 -1.01 22.36 -1.35
C PHE A 63 -1.47 22.16 -2.78
N LYS A 64 -0.50 22.02 -3.69
CA LYS A 64 -0.77 21.90 -5.13
C LYS A 64 -1.21 20.49 -5.50
N PHE A 65 -2.45 20.37 -5.98
CA PHE A 65 -2.89 19.13 -6.63
C PHE A 65 -2.25 19.00 -8.02
N ILE A 66 -2.55 19.91 -8.94
CA ILE A 66 -1.86 20.04 -10.23
C ILE A 66 -1.26 21.45 -10.38
N PRO A 67 0.04 21.58 -10.65
CA PRO A 67 0.67 22.88 -10.88
C PRO A 67 0.15 23.50 -12.19
N TRP A 68 -0.10 24.80 -12.15
CA TRP A 68 -0.53 25.58 -13.31
C TRP A 68 0.36 26.81 -13.50
N ARG A 69 0.31 27.45 -14.67
CA ARG A 69 1.06 28.67 -14.97
C ARG A 69 0.56 29.91 -14.20
N GLY A 70 -0.62 29.83 -13.60
CA GLY A 70 -1.21 30.89 -12.80
C GLY A 70 -0.75 30.90 -11.34
N ALA A 71 -1.28 31.85 -10.57
CA ALA A 71 -0.98 31.98 -9.13
C ALA A 71 -1.56 30.84 -8.28
N TYR A 72 -2.60 30.15 -8.76
CA TYR A 72 -3.27 29.05 -8.05
C TYR A 72 -3.13 27.73 -8.79
N ALA A 73 -3.00 26.64 -8.02
CA ALA A 73 -3.05 25.28 -8.54
C ALA A 73 -4.46 24.87 -8.99
N ILE A 74 -4.50 23.89 -9.89
CA ILE A 74 -5.75 23.27 -10.38
C ILE A 74 -6.13 22.14 -9.42
N GLY A 75 -7.28 22.29 -8.76
CA GLY A 75 -7.90 21.25 -7.92
C GLY A 75 -8.87 20.33 -8.67
N LEU A 76 -9.34 19.28 -7.99
CA LEU A 76 -10.32 18.31 -8.52
C LEU A 76 -11.58 18.95 -9.14
N PRO A 77 -12.21 19.99 -8.54
CA PRO A 77 -13.40 20.61 -9.14
C PRO A 77 -13.16 21.19 -10.54
N HIS A 78 -11.94 21.68 -10.82
CA HIS A 78 -11.58 22.22 -12.13
C HIS A 78 -11.43 21.12 -13.18
N LEU A 79 -11.04 19.91 -12.77
CA LEU A 79 -10.84 18.77 -13.67
C LEU A 79 -12.16 18.08 -14.02
N ILE A 80 -13.00 17.83 -13.01
CA ILE A 80 -14.24 17.06 -13.19
C ILE A 80 -15.49 17.93 -13.29
N GLY A 81 -15.43 19.21 -12.93
CA GLY A 81 -16.60 20.08 -12.81
C GLY A 81 -17.42 20.17 -14.10
N GLY A 82 -16.76 20.31 -15.25
CA GLY A 82 -17.43 20.32 -16.56
C GLY A 82 -18.14 19.01 -16.87
N LEU A 83 -17.49 17.87 -16.61
CA LEU A 83 -18.07 16.54 -16.79
C LEU A 83 -19.24 16.30 -15.83
N SER A 84 -19.11 16.70 -14.56
CA SER A 84 -20.14 16.57 -13.53
C SER A 84 -21.37 17.42 -13.85
N ALA A 85 -21.18 18.66 -14.32
CA ALA A 85 -22.27 19.51 -14.76
C ALA A 85 -23.00 18.91 -15.98
N ALA A 86 -22.26 18.41 -16.97
CA ALA A 86 -22.83 17.76 -18.15
C ALA A 86 -23.60 16.47 -17.78
N LEU A 87 -23.05 15.63 -16.91
CA LEU A 87 -23.71 14.44 -16.37
C LEU A 87 -25.03 14.79 -15.67
N THR A 88 -24.99 15.80 -14.81
CA THR A 88 -26.18 16.25 -14.07
C THR A 88 -27.25 16.78 -15.03
N GLY A 89 -26.85 17.55 -16.05
CA GLY A 89 -27.76 18.05 -17.09
C GLY A 89 -28.39 16.92 -17.92
N ALA A 90 -27.57 15.98 -18.40
CA ALA A 90 -28.05 14.82 -19.17
C ALA A 90 -28.99 13.94 -18.35
N LEU A 91 -28.66 13.67 -17.09
CA LEU A 91 -29.50 12.90 -16.18
C LEU A 91 -30.85 13.60 -15.94
N ARG A 92 -30.85 14.91 -15.65
CA ARG A 92 -32.10 15.67 -15.49
C ARG A 92 -32.96 15.62 -16.74
N ALA A 93 -32.39 15.90 -17.91
CA ALA A 93 -33.13 15.86 -19.17
C ALA A 93 -33.74 14.47 -19.46
N LEU A 94 -33.02 13.38 -19.15
CA LEU A 94 -33.54 12.02 -19.27
C LEU A 94 -34.69 11.75 -18.29
N LEU A 95 -34.53 12.17 -17.04
CA LEU A 95 -35.56 12.01 -16.00
C LEU A 95 -36.82 12.85 -16.30
N ASP A 96 -36.64 14.09 -16.77
CA ASP A 96 -37.74 14.98 -17.15
C ASP A 96 -38.49 14.43 -18.36
N ALA A 97 -37.78 13.97 -19.40
CA ALA A 97 -38.38 13.32 -20.55
C ALA A 97 -39.13 12.03 -20.15
N ALA A 98 -38.58 11.24 -19.22
CA ALA A 98 -39.22 10.04 -18.70
C ALA A 98 -40.47 10.39 -17.90
N HIS A 99 -40.42 11.44 -17.08
CA HIS A 99 -41.55 11.88 -16.27
C HIS A 99 -42.69 12.39 -17.17
N ILE A 100 -42.39 13.25 -18.14
CA ILE A 100 -43.37 13.80 -19.09
C ILE A 100 -43.99 12.70 -19.96
N ASN A 101 -43.17 11.77 -20.48
CA ASN A 101 -43.66 10.69 -21.33
C ASN A 101 -44.54 9.67 -20.58
N ASN A 102 -44.22 9.41 -19.31
CA ASN A 102 -44.97 8.45 -18.48
C ASN A 102 -46.05 9.09 -17.61
N ALA A 103 -46.19 10.43 -17.61
CA ALA A 103 -47.21 11.11 -16.83
C ALA A 103 -48.60 10.68 -17.32
N PRO A 104 -49.43 10.04 -16.48
CA PRO A 104 -50.76 9.63 -16.90
C PRO A 104 -51.63 10.88 -17.07
N THR A 105 -52.06 11.18 -18.29
CA THR A 105 -53.07 12.21 -18.58
C THR A 105 -54.29 11.56 -19.22
N MET A 106 -55.49 11.97 -18.85
CA MET A 106 -56.72 11.38 -19.38
C MET A 106 -57.56 12.43 -20.10
N LEU A 107 -57.95 12.15 -21.34
CA LEU A 107 -58.93 12.93 -22.08
C LEU A 107 -60.29 12.25 -22.02
N LYS A 108 -61.31 12.99 -21.60
CA LYS A 108 -62.69 12.51 -21.49
C LYS A 108 -63.60 13.34 -22.39
N ILE A 109 -64.41 12.69 -23.24
CA ILE A 109 -65.38 13.40 -24.08
C ILE A 109 -66.59 13.82 -23.23
N LYS A 110 -67.04 15.07 -23.37
CA LYS A 110 -68.26 15.60 -22.74
C LYS A 110 -69.18 16.22 -23.79
N GLY A 111 -70.18 15.44 -24.22
CA GLY A 111 -71.25 15.91 -25.09
C GLY A 111 -70.83 16.18 -26.54
N ALA A 112 -71.85 16.35 -27.39
CA ALA A 112 -71.69 16.54 -28.83
C ALA A 112 -71.93 18.02 -29.21
N LYS A 113 -70.86 18.79 -29.43
CA LYS A 113 -70.92 20.16 -29.95
C LYS A 113 -69.79 20.38 -30.95
N ILE A 114 -70.09 21.12 -32.01
CA ILE A 114 -69.11 21.47 -33.06
C ILE A 114 -68.34 22.69 -32.56
N SER A 115 -67.29 22.46 -31.77
CA SER A 115 -66.43 23.54 -31.26
C SER A 115 -64.96 23.17 -31.37
N GLY A 116 -64.17 24.04 -32.00
CA GLY A 116 -62.71 23.96 -31.96
C GLY A 116 -62.21 24.47 -30.62
N GLN A 117 -61.98 23.57 -29.68
CA GLN A 117 -61.54 23.91 -28.32
C GLN A 117 -60.03 23.67 -28.15
N SER A 118 -59.31 24.64 -27.60
CA SER A 118 -57.91 24.48 -27.18
C SER A 118 -57.87 24.37 -25.67
N THR A 119 -57.62 23.17 -25.15
CA THR A 119 -57.50 22.92 -23.70
C THR A 119 -56.05 22.60 -23.37
N GLN A 120 -55.48 23.29 -22.37
CA GLN A 120 -54.18 22.95 -21.80
C GLN A 120 -54.38 21.80 -20.80
N ILE A 121 -53.55 20.76 -20.91
CA ILE A 121 -53.63 19.56 -20.08
C ILE A 121 -52.40 19.56 -19.19
N GLU A 122 -52.61 19.60 -17.88
CA GLU A 122 -51.51 19.41 -16.93
C GLU A 122 -51.22 17.91 -16.72
N PRO A 123 -49.97 17.52 -16.42
CA PRO A 123 -49.65 16.17 -16.01
C PRO A 123 -50.58 15.71 -14.87
N THR A 124 -51.06 14.46 -14.92
CA THR A 124 -52.01 13.86 -13.95
C THR A 124 -53.45 14.37 -13.98
N GLN A 125 -53.81 15.26 -14.92
CA GLN A 125 -55.16 15.81 -15.02
C GLN A 125 -56.08 14.95 -15.91
N VAL A 126 -57.37 14.94 -15.56
CA VAL A 126 -58.45 14.51 -16.45
C VAL A 126 -59.04 15.75 -17.11
N ALA A 127 -58.76 15.97 -18.39
CA ALA A 127 -59.30 17.10 -19.15
C ALA A 127 -60.53 16.66 -19.97
N GLU A 128 -61.61 17.43 -19.84
CA GLU A 128 -62.85 17.19 -20.59
C GLU A 128 -62.81 17.94 -21.93
N ILE A 129 -63.10 17.26 -23.04
CA ILE A 129 -63.15 17.85 -24.39
C ILE A 129 -64.51 17.60 -25.05
N GLU A 130 -65.01 18.55 -25.83
CA GLU A 130 -66.26 18.38 -26.57
C GLU A 130 -66.03 17.56 -27.86
N GLY A 131 -66.91 16.60 -28.14
CA GLY A 131 -66.84 15.76 -29.34
C GLY A 131 -67.74 16.27 -30.46
N ALA A 132 -67.38 16.02 -31.71
CA ALA A 132 -68.31 16.21 -32.83
C ALA A 132 -69.46 15.18 -32.73
N PRO A 133 -70.68 15.50 -33.20
CA PRO A 133 -71.79 14.55 -33.22
C PRO A 133 -71.44 13.25 -33.94
N GLY A 134 -71.65 12.10 -33.28
CA GLY A 134 -71.35 10.77 -33.82
C GLY A 134 -69.91 10.28 -33.62
N VAL A 135 -69.08 11.00 -32.85
CA VAL A 135 -67.74 10.55 -32.48
C VAL A 135 -67.74 9.94 -31.07
N ASP A 136 -67.67 8.61 -31.01
CA ASP A 136 -67.65 7.85 -29.75
C ASP A 136 -66.23 7.63 -29.20
N ASP A 137 -65.18 7.84 -30.03
CA ASP A 137 -63.78 7.60 -29.67
C ASP A 137 -62.95 8.90 -29.65
N VAL A 138 -62.43 9.24 -28.46
CA VAL A 138 -61.60 10.41 -28.18
C VAL A 138 -60.29 10.44 -28.99
N ARG A 139 -59.78 9.27 -29.38
CA ARG A 139 -58.51 9.14 -30.14
C ARG A 139 -58.61 9.69 -31.56
N LYS A 140 -59.83 9.85 -32.10
CA LYS A 140 -60.07 10.41 -33.43
C LYS A 140 -60.07 11.94 -33.44
N ILE A 141 -60.19 12.56 -32.26
CA ILE A 141 -60.29 14.02 -32.09
C ILE A 141 -58.99 14.59 -31.52
N ALA A 142 -58.27 13.84 -30.69
CA ALA A 142 -57.04 14.28 -30.05
C ALA A 142 -55.79 13.87 -30.83
N MET A 143 -54.88 14.81 -31.08
CA MET A 143 -53.53 14.51 -31.55
C MET A 143 -52.71 13.89 -30.40
N PRO A 144 -51.84 12.89 -30.68
CA PRO A 144 -50.90 12.39 -29.68
C PRO A 144 -50.05 13.52 -29.12
N VAL A 145 -49.86 13.54 -27.81
CA VAL A 145 -49.04 14.56 -27.15
C VAL A 145 -47.60 14.44 -27.67
N PRO A 146 -46.97 15.50 -28.22
CA PRO A 146 -45.73 15.39 -28.98
C PRO A 146 -44.49 15.35 -28.07
N PHE A 147 -44.50 14.52 -27.04
CA PHE A 147 -43.35 14.36 -26.14
C PHE A 147 -42.51 13.16 -26.56
N ASN A 148 -41.26 13.44 -26.92
CA ASN A 148 -40.30 12.40 -27.25
C ASN A 148 -39.98 11.57 -26.00
N PRO A 149 -39.84 10.23 -26.14
CA PRO A 149 -39.35 9.40 -25.06
C PRO A 149 -37.90 9.74 -24.70
N PRO A 150 -37.39 9.28 -23.53
CA PRO A 150 -35.99 9.46 -23.15
C PRO A 150 -35.05 9.01 -24.27
N SER A 151 -34.14 9.90 -24.69
CA SER A 151 -33.25 9.64 -25.81
C SER A 151 -32.21 8.56 -25.47
N PRO A 152 -32.14 7.45 -26.22
CA PRO A 152 -31.10 6.43 -26.04
C PRO A 152 -29.69 6.98 -26.29
N ILE A 153 -29.55 7.93 -27.23
CA ILE A 153 -28.27 8.59 -27.55
C ILE A 153 -27.79 9.41 -26.34
N LEU A 154 -28.72 10.12 -25.67
CA LEU A 154 -28.38 10.89 -24.48
C LEU A 154 -27.98 9.98 -23.31
N PHE A 155 -28.62 8.81 -23.18
CA PHE A 155 -28.20 7.80 -22.20
C PHE A 155 -26.81 7.21 -22.50
N GLN A 156 -26.50 6.95 -23.77
CA GLN A 156 -25.15 6.55 -24.19
C GLN A 156 -24.11 7.62 -23.88
N LEU A 157 -24.42 8.90 -24.16
CA LEU A 157 -23.55 10.03 -23.80
C LEU A 157 -23.36 10.15 -22.29
N LEU A 158 -24.42 9.96 -21.49
CA LEU A 158 -24.32 9.89 -20.03
C LEU A 158 -23.37 8.77 -19.58
N GLY A 159 -23.46 7.59 -20.21
CA GLY A 159 -22.56 6.47 -19.97
C GLY A 159 -21.10 6.80 -20.29
N TRP A 160 -20.84 7.40 -21.46
CA TRP A 160 -19.50 7.83 -21.86
C TRP A 160 -18.94 8.89 -20.91
N LEU A 161 -19.71 9.92 -20.56
CA LEU A 161 -19.32 10.96 -19.60
C LEU A 161 -19.02 10.36 -18.22
N THR A 162 -19.76 9.33 -17.80
CA THR A 162 -19.54 8.65 -16.53
C THR A 162 -18.22 7.89 -16.54
N GLN A 163 -17.92 7.19 -17.63
CA GLN A 163 -16.65 6.48 -17.79
C GLN A 163 -15.47 7.45 -17.86
N ALA A 164 -15.60 8.54 -18.62
CA ALA A 164 -14.58 9.59 -18.69
C ALA A 164 -14.34 10.24 -17.32
N ALA A 165 -15.41 10.55 -16.57
CA ALA A 165 -15.32 11.09 -15.22
C ALA A 165 -14.64 10.11 -14.24
N LYS A 166 -15.00 8.82 -14.31
CA LYS A 166 -14.31 7.77 -13.52
C LYS A 166 -12.83 7.72 -13.86
N GLY A 167 -12.44 7.76 -15.13
CA GLY A 167 -11.03 7.73 -15.55
C GLY A 167 -10.17 8.87 -14.98
N VAL A 168 -10.78 10.02 -14.63
CA VAL A 168 -10.09 11.15 -13.97
C VAL A 168 -9.94 10.94 -12.46
N VAL A 169 -10.82 10.14 -11.85
CA VAL A 169 -10.89 9.89 -10.39
C VAL A 169 -10.29 8.55 -10.00
N THR A 170 -10.12 7.60 -10.93
CA THR A 170 -9.65 6.25 -10.62
C THR A 170 -8.34 6.31 -9.85
N THR A 171 -8.39 5.83 -8.61
CA THR A 171 -7.21 5.72 -7.77
C THR A 171 -6.38 4.54 -8.26
N SER A 172 -5.07 4.59 -8.02
CA SER A 172 -4.16 3.48 -8.33
C SER A 172 -4.62 2.15 -7.70
N GLU A 173 -5.39 2.22 -6.61
CA GLU A 173 -5.93 1.08 -5.86
C GLU A 173 -6.99 0.27 -6.61
N GLU A 174 -7.81 0.91 -7.46
CA GLU A 174 -8.88 0.22 -8.20
C GLU A 174 -8.29 -0.78 -9.21
N LYS A 175 -7.11 -0.46 -9.78
CA LYS A 175 -6.35 -1.39 -10.64
C LYS A 175 -5.69 -2.54 -9.88
N ILE A 176 -5.48 -2.39 -8.56
CA ILE A 176 -4.90 -3.44 -7.71
C ILE A 176 -5.96 -4.50 -7.36
N ALA A 177 -7.23 -4.09 -7.22
CA ALA A 177 -8.34 -5.00 -6.95
C ALA A 177 -8.59 -6.01 -8.10
N ASP A 178 -8.24 -5.64 -9.33
CA ASP A 178 -8.35 -6.50 -10.52
C ASP A 178 -7.17 -7.48 -10.71
N ILE A 179 -6.15 -7.45 -9.83
CA ILE A 179 -5.00 -8.35 -9.96
C ILE A 179 -5.38 -9.72 -9.39
N THR A 180 -5.65 -10.67 -10.28
CA THR A 180 -5.89 -12.09 -9.95
C THR A 180 -4.73 -12.64 -9.12
N SER A 181 -5.02 -13.37 -8.03
CA SER A 181 -4.04 -13.96 -7.09
C SER A 181 -2.96 -14.86 -7.72
N ASN A 182 -3.09 -15.21 -9.01
CA ASN A 182 -2.14 -16.02 -9.77
C ASN A 182 -1.21 -15.21 -10.70
N ALA A 183 -1.30 -13.88 -10.74
CA ALA A 183 -0.41 -13.06 -11.56
C ALA A 183 1.04 -13.11 -11.03
N PRO A 184 2.06 -13.29 -11.89
CA PRO A 184 3.46 -13.25 -11.48
C PRO A 184 3.79 -11.94 -10.75
N VAL A 185 4.53 -12.04 -9.65
CA VAL A 185 4.86 -10.89 -8.77
C VAL A 185 5.50 -9.72 -9.52
N GLY A 186 6.30 -9.98 -10.57
CA GLY A 186 6.90 -8.94 -11.39
C GLY A 186 5.90 -8.17 -12.26
N THR A 187 4.89 -8.86 -12.82
CA THR A 187 3.82 -8.23 -13.61
C THR A 187 2.89 -7.42 -12.69
N THR A 188 2.56 -7.95 -11.52
CA THR A 188 1.81 -7.26 -10.47
C THR A 188 2.55 -6.01 -10.02
N GLN A 189 3.85 -6.09 -9.77
CA GLN A 189 4.68 -4.96 -9.38
C GLN A 189 4.75 -3.89 -10.47
N ALA A 190 4.93 -4.27 -11.74
CA ALA A 190 4.97 -3.32 -12.85
C ALA A 190 3.63 -2.58 -13.05
N LEU A 191 2.50 -3.28 -12.89
CA LEU A 191 1.16 -2.66 -12.95
C LEU A 191 0.92 -1.70 -11.78
N ILE A 192 1.39 -2.06 -10.57
CA ILE A 192 1.35 -1.18 -9.39
C ILE A 192 2.20 0.06 -9.64
N GLU A 193 3.45 -0.08 -10.12
CA GLU A 193 4.36 1.04 -10.39
C GLU A 193 3.79 1.99 -11.46
N GLN A 194 3.25 1.45 -12.56
CA GLN A 194 2.64 2.26 -13.62
C GLN A 194 1.36 2.96 -13.13
N GLY A 195 0.54 2.29 -12.32
CA GLY A 195 -0.67 2.87 -11.74
C GLY A 195 -0.39 3.93 -10.68
N ALA A 196 0.69 3.75 -9.90
CA ALA A 196 1.06 4.63 -8.80
C ALA A 196 1.79 5.91 -9.25
N ALA A 197 2.41 5.94 -10.43
CA ALA A 197 3.25 7.08 -10.85
C ALA A 197 2.54 8.46 -10.76
N VAL A 198 1.28 8.55 -11.20
CA VAL A 198 0.50 9.81 -11.13
C VAL A 198 0.22 10.19 -9.67
N PHE A 199 -0.23 9.24 -8.86
CA PHE A 199 -0.53 9.43 -7.44
C PHE A 199 0.71 9.80 -6.64
N SER A 200 1.81 9.06 -6.82
CA SER A 200 3.12 9.34 -6.21
C SER A 200 3.62 10.74 -6.54
N SER A 201 3.39 11.22 -7.78
CA SER A 201 3.76 12.58 -8.15
C SER A 201 2.93 13.65 -7.44
N ILE A 202 1.63 13.41 -7.23
CA ILE A 202 0.75 14.30 -6.46
C ILE A 202 1.16 14.27 -4.99
N HIS A 203 1.35 13.08 -4.41
CA HIS A 203 1.80 12.89 -3.04
C HIS A 203 3.14 13.56 -2.78
N ALA A 204 4.12 13.42 -3.67
CA ALA A 204 5.42 14.07 -3.53
C ALA A 204 5.29 15.61 -3.44
N ARG A 205 4.40 16.22 -4.23
CA ARG A 205 4.14 17.67 -4.18
C ARG A 205 3.44 18.09 -2.88
N LEU A 206 2.45 17.32 -2.44
CA LEU A 206 1.76 17.57 -1.18
C LEU A 206 2.73 17.43 0.01
N HIS A 207 3.64 16.46 -0.07
CA HIS A 207 4.64 16.22 0.94
C HIS A 207 5.75 17.29 0.98
N ASP A 208 6.15 17.84 -0.17
CA ASP A 208 7.00 19.04 -0.21
C ASP A 208 6.29 20.25 0.40
N SER A 209 4.99 20.41 0.13
CA SER A 209 4.17 21.45 0.76
C SER A 209 4.11 21.25 2.28
N GLN A 210 3.89 20.02 2.73
CA GLN A 210 3.90 19.64 4.15
C GLN A 210 5.27 19.92 4.80
N ARG A 211 6.38 19.63 4.12
CA ARG A 211 7.73 19.94 4.58
C ARG A 211 7.89 21.43 4.85
N ARG A 212 7.42 22.28 3.94
CA ARG A 212 7.46 23.73 4.11
C ARG A 212 6.58 24.16 5.29
N VAL A 213 5.42 23.53 5.49
CA VAL A 213 4.53 23.81 6.63
C VAL A 213 5.21 23.49 7.96
N LEU A 214 5.82 22.31 8.07
CA LEU A 214 6.49 21.88 9.30
C LEU A 214 7.67 22.80 9.67
N ARG A 215 8.40 23.31 8.67
CA ARG A 215 9.42 24.36 8.89
C ARG A 215 8.82 25.66 9.40
N VAL A 216 7.70 26.11 8.82
CA VAL A 216 7.01 27.31 9.32
C VAL A 216 6.54 27.12 10.76
N LEU A 217 6.03 25.94 11.11
CA LEU A 217 5.64 25.62 12.48
C LEU A 217 6.84 25.63 13.44
N GLY A 218 7.95 24.99 13.08
CA GLY A 218 9.18 25.03 13.86
C GLY A 218 9.67 26.47 14.08
N ARG A 219 9.62 27.30 13.04
CA ARG A 219 9.94 28.74 13.13
C ARG A 219 9.00 29.51 14.06
N ILE A 220 7.69 29.26 14.00
CA ILE A 220 6.70 29.91 14.87
C ILE A 220 6.92 29.50 16.33
N ASN A 221 7.14 28.22 16.59
CA ASN A 221 7.46 27.73 17.93
C ASN A 221 8.74 28.40 18.45
N ARG A 222 9.81 28.42 17.66
CA ARG A 222 11.05 29.11 18.04
C ARG A 222 10.83 30.58 18.45
N TRP A 223 9.96 31.30 17.74
CA TRP A 223 9.73 32.73 18.02
C TRP A 223 8.75 32.98 19.17
N TYR A 224 7.73 32.13 19.34
CA TYR A 224 6.57 32.42 20.18
C TYR A 224 6.21 31.32 21.19
N LEU A 225 7.06 30.31 21.42
CA LEU A 225 6.77 29.21 22.37
C LEU A 225 6.38 29.73 23.76
N GLU A 226 7.10 30.75 24.25
CA GLU A 226 6.86 31.38 25.55
C GLU A 226 5.49 32.09 25.65
N ASP A 227 4.93 32.50 24.52
CA ASP A 227 3.63 33.19 24.43
C ASP A 227 2.45 32.21 24.26
N GLN A 228 2.72 30.90 24.09
CA GLN A 228 1.69 29.88 23.88
C GLN A 228 1.19 29.32 25.21
N THR A 229 -0.14 29.18 25.34
CA THR A 229 -0.77 28.51 26.47
C THR A 229 -0.97 27.02 26.15
N PHE A 230 -0.50 26.12 27.02
CA PHE A 230 -0.78 24.70 26.92
C PHE A 230 -2.29 24.42 27.01
N GLY A 231 -2.81 23.54 26.17
CA GLY A 231 -4.20 23.05 26.25
C GLY A 231 -4.34 21.93 27.28
N GLU A 232 -5.56 21.72 27.81
CA GLU A 232 -5.86 20.75 28.89
C GLU A 232 -5.57 19.26 28.54
N ILE A 233 -5.25 18.93 27.29
CA ILE A 233 -5.17 17.55 26.77
C ILE A 233 -3.73 17.12 26.45
N VAL A 234 -2.74 17.98 26.63
CA VAL A 234 -1.35 17.63 26.29
C VAL A 234 -0.71 16.92 27.48
N GLU A 235 -0.19 15.71 27.26
CA GLU A 235 0.78 15.09 28.18
C GLU A 235 1.88 16.13 28.50
N ASP A 236 2.34 16.23 29.75
CA ASP A 236 3.42 17.15 30.13
C ASP A 236 4.74 16.73 29.46
N LEU A 237 4.87 17.07 28.18
CA LEU A 237 6.12 17.03 27.44
C LEU A 237 6.86 18.31 27.77
N ASN A 238 8.00 18.18 28.45
CA ASN A 238 8.90 19.29 28.72
C ASN A 238 9.56 19.71 27.41
N VAL A 239 8.97 20.68 26.71
CA VAL A 239 9.44 21.22 25.44
C VAL A 239 10.08 22.58 25.69
N GLU A 240 11.33 22.73 25.27
CA GLU A 240 12.10 23.96 25.43
C GLU A 240 12.24 24.70 24.08
N LYS A 241 12.62 25.98 24.10
CA LYS A 241 12.79 26.79 22.88
C LYS A 241 14.01 26.34 22.08
N GLU A 242 15.00 25.83 22.79
CA GLU A 242 16.23 25.21 22.32
C GLU A 242 15.93 24.01 21.42
N ASP A 243 14.84 23.27 21.66
CA ASP A 243 14.40 22.16 20.81
C ASP A 243 14.04 22.60 19.38
N PHE A 244 13.75 23.90 19.19
CA PHE A 244 13.39 24.48 17.90
C PHE A 244 14.47 25.40 17.31
N GLU A 245 15.68 25.42 17.87
CA GLU A 245 16.74 26.33 17.44
C GLU A 245 17.04 26.19 15.94
N LYS A 246 17.05 24.94 15.44
CA LYS A 246 17.28 24.60 14.03
C LYS A 246 15.98 24.38 13.27
N ASN A 247 15.76 25.22 12.25
CA ASN A 247 14.62 25.11 11.32
C ASN A 247 14.73 23.93 10.32
N SER A 248 15.72 23.04 10.50
CA SER A 248 16.00 21.90 9.61
C SER A 248 15.59 20.54 10.18
N ASP A 249 15.17 20.49 11.44
CA ASP A 249 15.10 19.21 12.16
C ASP A 249 13.88 18.37 11.75
N ILE A 250 12.84 19.01 11.24
CA ILE A 250 11.63 18.34 10.76
C ILE A 250 11.67 18.22 9.24
N VAL A 251 12.11 17.06 8.76
CA VAL A 251 12.04 16.67 7.35
C VAL A 251 11.06 15.52 7.23
N PRO A 252 9.89 15.73 6.62
CA PRO A 252 9.02 14.61 6.32
C PRO A 252 9.73 13.77 5.25
N VAL A 253 9.70 12.44 5.43
CA VAL A 253 10.34 11.47 4.52
C VAL A 253 9.25 10.68 3.83
N SER A 254 9.14 10.85 2.52
CA SER A 254 8.33 10.01 1.64
C SER A 254 9.33 9.17 0.89
N ASP A 255 9.48 7.91 1.27
CA ASP A 255 10.31 6.97 0.54
C ASP A 255 9.41 6.11 -0.35
N PRO A 256 9.39 6.32 -1.68
CA PRO A 256 8.65 5.46 -2.59
C PRO A 256 9.23 4.04 -2.69
N HIS A 257 10.45 3.81 -2.19
CA HIS A 257 11.11 2.51 -2.08
C HIS A 257 10.97 1.89 -0.68
N ILE A 258 10.37 2.58 0.30
CA ILE A 258 9.80 1.90 1.45
C ILE A 258 8.68 1.05 0.87
N PHE A 259 8.98 -0.24 0.75
CA PHE A 259 8.08 -1.27 0.25
C PHE A 259 6.66 -0.96 0.70
N ALA A 260 5.74 -0.77 -0.25
CA ALA A 260 4.32 -0.68 0.05
C ALA A 260 3.99 -1.83 1.03
N GLU A 261 3.11 -1.61 2.00
CA GLU A 261 2.77 -2.68 2.96
C GLU A 261 2.42 -3.99 2.25
N THR A 262 1.82 -3.89 1.06
CA THR A 262 1.55 -4.98 0.12
C THR A 262 2.82 -5.72 -0.32
N GLN A 263 3.91 -5.03 -0.68
CA GLN A 263 5.18 -5.65 -1.04
C GLN A 263 5.85 -6.32 0.16
N ARG A 264 5.82 -5.68 1.35
CA ARG A 264 6.34 -6.30 2.58
C ARG A 264 5.53 -7.55 2.93
N TYR A 265 4.21 -7.50 2.77
CA TYR A 265 3.32 -8.63 2.98
C TYR A 265 3.65 -9.78 2.01
N ALA A 266 3.82 -9.49 0.71
CA ALA A 266 4.19 -10.49 -0.29
C ALA A 266 5.56 -11.14 -0.01
N GLN A 267 6.57 -10.36 0.41
CA GLN A 267 7.88 -10.88 0.80
C GLN A 267 7.78 -11.81 2.02
N ILE A 268 7.00 -11.42 3.03
CA ILE A 268 6.80 -12.23 4.23
C ILE A 268 6.00 -13.48 3.93
N GLN A 269 4.98 -13.41 3.08
CA GLN A 269 4.22 -14.58 2.64
C GLN A 269 5.12 -15.55 1.87
N THR A 270 6.04 -15.04 1.04
CA THR A 270 7.04 -15.85 0.35
C THR A 270 8.02 -16.50 1.34
N LEU A 271 8.49 -15.75 2.36
CA LEU A 271 9.35 -16.28 3.42
C LEU A 271 8.63 -17.40 4.22
N ALA A 272 7.36 -17.19 4.57
CA ALA A 272 6.54 -18.16 5.27
C ALA A 272 6.38 -19.46 4.45
N ALA A 273 6.07 -19.34 3.16
CA ALA A 273 5.96 -20.50 2.26
C ALA A 273 7.28 -21.26 2.13
N ARG A 274 8.43 -20.56 2.02
CA ARG A 274 9.75 -21.19 1.95
C ARG A 274 10.14 -21.88 3.26
N ALA A 275 9.83 -21.26 4.40
CA ALA A 275 10.09 -21.82 5.72
C ALA A 275 9.21 -23.06 5.99
N ALA A 276 7.96 -23.08 5.51
CA ALA A 276 7.09 -24.25 5.58
C ALA A 276 7.61 -25.42 4.71
N ALA A 277 8.13 -25.11 3.51
CA ALA A 277 8.67 -26.12 2.61
C ALA A 277 10.03 -26.70 3.06
N ASN A 278 10.85 -25.92 3.77
CA ASN A 278 12.17 -26.34 4.23
C ASN A 278 12.39 -26.00 5.71
N PRO A 279 11.77 -26.72 6.66
CA PRO A 279 11.82 -26.37 8.09
C PRO A 279 13.24 -26.36 8.68
N ASP A 280 14.14 -27.18 8.17
CA ASP A 280 15.50 -27.35 8.71
C ASP A 280 16.46 -26.21 8.35
N LEU A 281 16.16 -25.45 7.29
CA LEU A 281 17.00 -24.34 6.83
C LEU A 281 16.70 -23.01 7.55
N TYR A 282 15.53 -22.88 8.17
CA TYR A 282 15.03 -21.61 8.71
C TYR A 282 14.76 -21.71 10.21
N ASN A 283 15.12 -20.66 10.95
CA ASN A 283 14.68 -20.51 12.33
C ASN A 283 13.18 -20.14 12.35
N ARG A 284 12.34 -21.13 12.67
CA ARG A 284 10.87 -20.99 12.70
C ARG A 284 10.40 -19.87 13.60
N LEU A 285 10.96 -19.74 14.80
CA LEU A 285 10.60 -18.69 15.76
C LEU A 285 10.91 -17.30 15.19
N ALA A 286 12.07 -17.14 14.55
CA ALA A 286 12.47 -15.87 13.96
C ALA A 286 11.58 -15.49 12.75
N VAL A 287 11.15 -16.48 11.96
CA VAL A 287 10.20 -16.28 10.85
C VAL A 287 8.84 -15.82 11.40
N GLU A 288 8.29 -16.52 12.39
CA GLU A 288 7.02 -16.14 13.01
C GLU A 288 7.08 -14.75 13.66
N LYS A 289 8.15 -14.43 14.39
CA LYS A 289 8.36 -13.07 14.92
C LYS A 289 8.36 -12.00 13.83
N ARG A 290 8.92 -12.29 12.64
CA ARG A 290 8.89 -11.35 11.50
C ARG A 290 7.49 -11.19 10.91
N ILE A 291 6.72 -12.27 10.80
CA ILE A 291 5.31 -12.24 10.37
C ILE A 291 4.50 -11.37 11.34
N LEU A 292 4.60 -11.66 12.65
CA LEU A 292 3.87 -10.94 13.71
C LEU A 292 4.23 -9.45 13.77
N LYS A 293 5.50 -9.10 13.56
CA LYS A 293 5.94 -7.69 13.44
C LYS A 293 5.31 -6.99 12.24
N GLN A 294 5.18 -7.68 11.12
CA GLN A 294 4.70 -7.08 9.87
C GLN A 294 3.19 -6.87 9.86
N ILE A 295 2.44 -7.75 10.52
CA ILE A 295 1.00 -7.54 10.76
C ILE A 295 0.72 -6.47 11.84
N LYS A 296 1.78 -5.85 12.40
CA LYS A 296 1.72 -4.80 13.43
C LYS A 296 0.95 -5.23 14.67
N LEU A 297 1.07 -6.50 15.06
CA LEU A 297 0.48 -6.98 16.30
C LEU A 297 1.21 -6.32 17.49
N PRO A 298 0.51 -5.61 18.40
CA PRO A 298 1.13 -5.15 19.63
C PRO A 298 1.55 -6.37 20.49
N GLU A 299 2.55 -6.18 21.34
CA GLU A 299 2.93 -7.16 22.37
C GLU A 299 3.24 -8.58 21.84
N ILE A 300 4.06 -8.66 20.79
CA ILE A 300 4.48 -9.92 20.13
C ILE A 300 5.00 -10.98 21.13
N ASN A 301 5.63 -10.55 22.22
CA ASN A 301 6.17 -11.45 23.23
C ASN A 301 5.09 -12.14 24.08
N GLU A 302 3.87 -11.61 24.15
CA GLU A 302 2.74 -12.27 24.80
C GLU A 302 2.25 -13.46 23.97
N VAL A 303 2.13 -13.25 22.66
CA VAL A 303 1.59 -14.23 21.71
C VAL A 303 2.64 -15.27 21.29
N LEU A 304 3.91 -14.89 21.27
CA LEU A 304 5.03 -15.75 20.92
C LEU A 304 6.18 -15.58 21.92
N PRO A 305 6.08 -16.20 23.11
CA PRO A 305 7.13 -16.14 24.12
C PRO A 305 8.42 -16.77 23.57
N ASP A 306 9.55 -16.12 23.84
CA ASP A 306 10.85 -16.65 23.43
C ASP A 306 11.25 -17.83 24.33
N PRO A 307 11.39 -19.06 23.81
CA PRO A 307 11.87 -20.18 24.60
C PRO A 307 13.30 -19.97 25.16
N ALA A 308 14.05 -18.97 24.68
CA ALA A 308 15.39 -18.63 25.15
C ALA A 308 15.43 -17.55 26.26
N ASP A 309 14.31 -16.93 26.63
CA ASP A 309 14.26 -15.99 27.77
C ASP A 309 14.14 -16.75 29.10
N VAL A 310 15.08 -17.67 29.31
CA VAL A 310 15.18 -18.40 30.57
C VAL A 310 16.02 -17.56 31.53
N LYS A 311 15.46 -17.31 32.70
CA LYS A 311 16.15 -16.61 33.79
C LYS A 311 16.82 -17.62 34.72
N ASP A 312 18.00 -17.25 35.21
CA ASP A 312 18.66 -17.99 36.29
C ASP A 312 17.76 -17.98 37.53
N MET A 313 17.34 -19.17 37.96
CA MET A 313 16.44 -19.36 39.09
C MET A 313 16.90 -20.59 39.88
N ASN A 314 16.49 -20.67 41.15
CA ASN A 314 16.95 -21.78 41.99
C ASN A 314 16.37 -23.14 41.51
N PRO A 315 17.08 -24.27 41.75
CA PRO A 315 16.69 -25.59 41.24
C PRO A 315 15.29 -26.05 41.66
N ALA A 316 14.82 -25.60 42.82
CA ALA A 316 13.48 -25.93 43.33
C ALA A 316 12.37 -25.22 42.54
N LEU A 317 12.58 -23.95 42.17
CA LEU A 317 11.67 -23.21 41.30
C LEU A 317 11.64 -23.79 39.89
N GLU A 318 12.77 -24.29 39.40
CA GLU A 318 12.84 -24.96 38.09
C GLU A 318 12.05 -26.27 38.07
N ASN A 319 12.05 -27.04 39.16
CA ASN A 319 11.18 -28.21 39.29
C ASN A 319 9.69 -27.85 39.14
N VAL A 320 9.28 -26.74 39.75
CA VAL A 320 7.92 -26.21 39.62
C VAL A 320 7.67 -25.71 38.20
N ALA A 321 8.60 -24.98 37.61
CA ALA A 321 8.50 -24.47 36.24
C ALA A 321 8.36 -25.61 35.21
N MET A 322 9.19 -26.66 35.32
CA MET A 322 9.10 -27.87 34.49
C MET A 322 7.79 -28.62 34.71
N THR A 323 7.29 -28.70 35.94
CA THR A 323 5.97 -29.29 36.25
C THR A 323 4.83 -28.52 35.57
N LEU A 324 4.97 -27.19 35.42
CA LEU A 324 4.03 -26.31 34.73
C LEU A 324 4.26 -26.22 33.21
N GLY A 325 5.22 -26.99 32.66
CA GLY A 325 5.53 -27.01 31.22
C GLY A 325 6.29 -25.77 30.72
N LYS A 326 6.90 -24.99 31.62
CA LYS A 326 7.76 -23.85 31.24
C LYS A 326 9.19 -24.33 30.98
N PRO A 327 9.88 -23.77 29.96
CA PRO A 327 11.28 -24.10 29.70
C PRO A 327 12.19 -23.57 30.83
N VAL A 328 13.23 -24.34 31.15
CA VAL A 328 14.30 -24.01 32.11
C VAL A 328 15.67 -24.25 31.46
N GLY A 329 16.73 -23.74 32.06
CA GLY A 329 18.00 -23.48 31.37
C GLY A 329 19.15 -23.45 32.36
N ALA A 330 20.20 -24.24 32.11
CA ALA A 330 21.38 -24.30 32.96
C ALA A 330 22.39 -23.19 32.63
N PHE A 331 23.07 -22.66 33.66
CA PHE A 331 24.05 -21.58 33.51
C PHE A 331 25.45 -22.01 33.97
N PRO A 332 26.54 -21.57 33.32
CA PRO A 332 27.91 -22.03 33.63
C PRO A 332 28.38 -21.80 35.07
N MET A 333 27.82 -20.82 35.78
CA MET A 333 28.22 -20.46 37.16
C MET A 333 27.57 -21.34 38.23
N GLN A 334 26.59 -22.18 37.88
CA GLN A 334 25.87 -23.01 38.83
C GLN A 334 26.69 -24.22 39.26
N ASP A 335 26.48 -24.69 40.50
CA ASP A 335 27.01 -26.00 40.94
C ASP A 335 26.19 -27.12 40.30
N HIS A 336 26.63 -27.59 39.14
CA HIS A 336 25.86 -28.57 38.36
C HIS A 336 25.64 -29.89 39.09
N LEU A 337 26.53 -30.32 40.01
CA LEU A 337 26.35 -31.60 40.72
C LEU A 337 25.25 -31.48 41.77
N ALA A 338 25.31 -30.44 42.61
CA ALA A 338 24.26 -30.18 43.60
C ALA A 338 22.90 -29.92 42.93
N HIS A 339 22.91 -29.21 41.80
CA HIS A 339 21.73 -28.87 41.02
C HIS A 339 21.06 -30.12 40.40
N ILE A 340 21.85 -31.01 39.77
CA ILE A 340 21.37 -32.31 39.26
C ILE A 340 20.74 -33.13 40.39
N GLN A 341 21.38 -33.17 41.57
CA GLN A 341 20.89 -33.96 42.69
C GLN A 341 19.49 -33.52 43.15
N ILE A 342 19.24 -32.20 43.23
CA ILE A 342 17.93 -31.66 43.62
C ILE A 342 16.82 -32.07 42.63
N HIS A 343 17.12 -32.06 41.33
CA HIS A 343 16.16 -32.53 40.32
C HIS A 343 15.91 -34.03 40.39
N LEU A 344 16.95 -34.83 40.64
CA LEU A 344 16.82 -36.27 40.79
C LEU A 344 16.01 -36.65 42.02
N ASP A 345 16.14 -35.91 43.11
CA ASP A 345 15.37 -36.15 44.33
C ASP A 345 13.90 -35.78 44.16
N TYR A 346 13.60 -34.67 43.46
CA TYR A 346 12.23 -34.35 43.06
C TYR A 346 11.63 -35.37 42.09
N PHE A 347 12.44 -35.91 41.16
CA PHE A 347 12.02 -36.99 40.27
C PHE A 347 11.72 -38.29 41.01
N LYS A 348 12.51 -38.65 42.02
CA LYS A 348 12.32 -39.88 42.81
C LYS A 348 11.07 -39.85 43.67
N ASP A 349 10.61 -38.66 44.07
CA ASP A 349 9.47 -38.52 44.96
C ASP A 349 8.17 -39.00 44.26
N PRO A 350 7.47 -40.02 44.81
CA PRO A 350 6.21 -40.53 44.27
C PRO A 350 5.07 -39.50 44.25
N MET A 351 5.12 -38.48 45.09
CA MET A 351 4.11 -37.42 45.15
C MET A 351 4.33 -36.36 44.05
N TYR A 352 5.58 -36.18 43.63
CA TYR A 352 6.00 -35.13 42.70
C TYR A 352 6.43 -35.69 41.34
N GLY A 353 7.73 -35.73 41.03
CA GLY A 353 8.21 -36.00 39.66
C GLY A 353 7.94 -37.43 39.15
N SER A 354 7.72 -38.40 40.05
CA SER A 354 7.28 -39.75 39.69
C SER A 354 5.76 -39.94 39.65
N ASN A 355 4.98 -38.90 39.99
CA ASN A 355 3.53 -38.96 39.98
C ASN A 355 2.99 -39.08 38.54
N PRO A 356 2.09 -40.03 38.23
CA PRO A 356 1.52 -40.20 36.89
C PRO A 356 0.85 -38.95 36.28
N ILE A 357 0.44 -37.98 37.10
CA ILE A 357 -0.16 -36.71 36.65
C ILE A 357 0.90 -35.69 36.24
N ILE A 358 2.00 -35.59 36.99
CA ILE A 358 3.06 -34.60 36.79
C ILE A 358 4.11 -35.11 35.78
N ALA A 359 4.41 -36.40 35.85
CA ALA A 359 5.43 -37.08 35.06
C ALA A 359 5.39 -36.79 33.54
N PRO A 360 4.23 -36.78 32.86
CA PRO A 360 4.18 -36.56 31.41
C PRO A 360 4.69 -35.18 30.98
N ILE A 361 4.55 -34.17 31.84
CA ILE A 361 4.97 -32.79 31.58
C ILE A 361 6.39 -32.57 32.12
N PHE A 362 6.68 -33.07 33.32
CA PHE A 362 7.93 -32.86 34.02
C PHE A 362 9.12 -33.64 33.42
N VAL A 363 8.95 -34.94 33.12
CA VAL A 363 10.06 -35.82 32.70
C VAL A 363 10.75 -35.37 31.40
N PRO A 364 10.03 -34.93 30.34
CA PRO A 364 10.69 -34.38 29.15
C PRO A 364 11.56 -33.15 29.45
N GLY A 365 11.04 -32.22 30.25
CA GLY A 365 11.78 -31.01 30.65
C GLY A 365 13.01 -31.34 31.51
N LEU A 366 12.86 -32.27 32.46
CA LEU A 366 13.94 -32.75 33.30
C LEU A 366 15.09 -33.33 32.47
N LEU A 367 14.79 -34.21 31.51
CA LEU A 367 15.82 -34.84 30.68
C LEU A 367 16.59 -33.81 29.84
N GLU A 368 15.89 -32.82 29.29
CA GLU A 368 16.52 -31.73 28.54
C GLU A 368 17.41 -30.87 29.43
N HIS A 369 16.97 -30.55 30.64
CA HIS A 369 17.73 -29.73 31.57
C HIS A 369 18.94 -30.47 32.17
N LEU A 370 18.79 -31.76 32.52
CA LEU A 370 19.92 -32.61 32.93
C LEU A 370 20.99 -32.71 31.83
N LYS A 371 20.58 -32.78 30.56
CA LYS A 371 21.51 -32.74 29.42
C LYS A 371 22.33 -31.45 29.38
N GLN A 372 21.70 -30.30 29.66
CA GLN A 372 22.40 -29.02 29.74
C GLN A 372 23.43 -29.00 30.88
N HIS A 373 23.04 -29.42 32.09
CA HIS A 373 23.95 -29.51 33.24
C HIS A 373 25.13 -30.46 32.99
N LEU A 374 24.90 -31.64 32.39
CA LEU A 374 25.99 -32.56 32.03
C LEU A 374 26.98 -31.93 31.05
N THR A 375 26.47 -31.20 30.06
CA THR A 375 27.29 -30.56 29.03
C THR A 375 28.11 -29.39 29.61
N LEU A 376 27.49 -28.57 30.47
CA LEU A 376 28.18 -27.45 31.12
C LEU A 376 29.16 -27.91 32.19
N TRP A 377 28.85 -28.98 32.94
CA TRP A 377 29.78 -29.61 33.87
C TRP A 377 31.03 -30.12 33.15
N TYR A 378 30.85 -30.78 32.00
CA TYR A 378 31.95 -31.22 31.13
C TYR A 378 32.81 -30.03 30.70
N LEU A 379 32.17 -28.94 30.27
CA LEU A 379 32.85 -27.74 29.82
C LEU A 379 33.67 -27.06 30.94
N ASN A 380 33.10 -26.95 32.14
CA ASN A 380 33.77 -26.38 33.32
C ASN A 380 34.96 -27.25 33.78
N HIS A 381 34.84 -28.58 33.70
CA HIS A 381 35.94 -29.48 34.02
C HIS A 381 37.03 -29.45 32.95
N MET A 382 36.67 -29.37 31.67
CA MET A 382 37.63 -29.14 30.58
C MET A 382 38.42 -27.85 30.79
N ASP A 383 37.74 -26.77 31.17
CA ASP A 383 38.38 -25.48 31.45
C ASP A 383 39.30 -25.58 32.67
N SER A 384 38.88 -26.30 33.72
CA SER A 384 39.67 -26.49 34.93
C SER A 384 40.96 -27.25 34.65
N TYR A 385 40.90 -28.38 33.93
CA TYR A 385 42.08 -29.16 33.56
C TYR A 385 43.00 -28.44 32.58
N ALA A 386 42.42 -27.78 31.57
CA ALA A 386 43.20 -26.99 30.61
C ALA A 386 43.88 -25.79 31.28
N SER A 387 43.19 -25.10 32.19
CA SER A 387 43.74 -23.97 32.93
C SER A 387 44.83 -24.39 33.91
N ALA A 388 44.64 -25.53 34.60
CA ALA A 388 45.64 -26.10 35.51
C ALA A 388 46.92 -26.52 34.77
N ALA A 389 46.78 -27.11 33.58
CA ALA A 389 47.93 -27.52 32.76
C ALA A 389 48.69 -26.33 32.14
N LEU A 390 48.03 -25.18 31.95
CA LEU A 390 48.63 -23.97 31.39
C LEU A 390 49.08 -22.94 32.45
N ASP A 391 48.79 -23.18 33.72
CA ASP A 391 49.01 -22.26 34.85
C ASP A 391 48.41 -20.84 34.59
N ARG A 392 47.32 -20.78 33.80
CA ARG A 392 46.59 -19.55 33.44
C ARG A 392 45.16 -19.90 33.00
N PRO A 393 44.20 -18.97 33.09
CA PRO A 393 42.83 -19.23 32.63
C PRO A 393 42.80 -19.48 31.12
N PHE A 394 42.32 -20.66 30.72
CA PHE A 394 42.15 -21.02 29.31
C PHE A 394 40.87 -20.41 28.72
N ASN A 395 39.77 -20.43 29.49
CA ASN A 395 38.45 -19.91 29.12
C ASN A 395 37.88 -20.57 27.85
N VAL A 396 37.45 -21.84 27.99
CA VAL A 396 36.88 -22.66 26.89
C VAL A 396 35.63 -22.03 26.24
N LEU A 397 35.00 -21.04 26.88
CA LEU A 397 33.82 -20.34 26.35
C LEU A 397 34.16 -19.34 25.22
N LYS A 398 35.43 -19.00 25.01
CA LYS A 398 35.84 -18.13 23.90
C LYS A 398 36.00 -18.93 22.61
N VAL A 399 35.19 -18.58 21.61
CA VAL A 399 35.24 -19.19 20.27
C VAL A 399 36.38 -18.57 19.47
N GLU A 400 37.60 -19.07 19.68
CA GLU A 400 38.79 -18.72 18.91
C GLU A 400 39.34 -19.95 18.14
N PRO A 401 39.94 -19.78 16.95
CA PRO A 401 40.52 -20.89 16.20
C PRO A 401 41.68 -21.52 16.99
N ILE A 402 41.46 -22.75 17.46
CA ILE A 402 42.36 -23.47 18.37
C ILE A 402 43.57 -24.02 17.58
N MET A 403 44.78 -23.61 17.95
CA MET A 403 46.06 -24.14 17.44
C MET A 403 46.21 -25.64 17.76
N ARG A 404 46.99 -26.38 16.96
CA ARG A 404 47.16 -27.85 17.10
C ARG A 404 47.59 -28.27 18.51
N GLU A 405 48.44 -27.48 19.15
CA GLU A 405 48.95 -27.72 20.50
C GLU A 405 47.84 -27.59 21.56
N ALA A 406 46.90 -26.65 21.38
CA ALA A 406 45.75 -26.52 22.26
C ALA A 406 44.70 -27.63 22.06
N GLN A 407 44.61 -28.20 20.85
CA GLN A 407 43.79 -29.40 20.61
C GLN A 407 44.37 -30.63 21.33
N GLN A 408 45.70 -30.79 21.34
CA GLN A 408 46.36 -31.88 22.09
C GLN A 408 46.15 -31.75 23.60
N LEU A 409 46.21 -30.52 24.12
CA LEU A 409 45.91 -30.24 25.53
C LEU A 409 44.46 -30.60 25.89
N LEU A 410 43.49 -30.13 25.09
CA LEU A 410 42.08 -30.44 25.30
C LEU A 410 41.79 -31.94 25.16
N ALA A 411 42.53 -32.67 24.31
CA ALA A 411 42.41 -34.11 24.21
C ALA A 411 42.89 -34.84 25.49
N ALA A 412 43.96 -34.36 26.13
CA ALA A 412 44.44 -34.89 27.40
C ALA A 412 43.49 -34.57 28.56
N ALA A 413 43.01 -33.33 28.65
CA ALA A 413 41.93 -32.94 29.57
C ALA A 413 40.68 -33.81 29.34
N GLY A 414 40.37 -34.08 28.06
CA GLY A 414 39.44 -35.08 27.55
C GLY A 414 39.36 -36.36 28.36
N GLN A 415 40.52 -37.00 28.56
CA GLN A 415 40.64 -38.29 29.22
C GLN A 415 40.38 -38.18 30.73
N HIS A 416 40.83 -37.11 31.38
CA HIS A 416 40.61 -36.89 32.81
C HIS A 416 39.14 -36.61 33.13
N VAL A 417 38.49 -35.72 32.37
CA VAL A 417 37.05 -35.47 32.55
C VAL A 417 36.23 -36.73 32.28
N HIS A 418 36.64 -37.58 31.35
CA HIS A 418 35.96 -38.86 31.13
C HIS A 418 36.02 -39.76 32.38
N GLN A 419 37.17 -39.87 33.04
CA GLN A 419 37.32 -40.65 34.28
C GLN A 419 36.44 -40.07 35.39
N ASP A 420 36.49 -38.76 35.61
CA ASP A 420 35.66 -38.10 36.63
C ASP A 420 34.17 -38.24 36.34
N SER A 421 33.78 -38.18 35.06
CA SER A 421 32.39 -38.37 34.64
C SER A 421 31.89 -39.77 34.99
N MET A 422 32.73 -40.80 34.83
CA MET A 422 32.37 -42.17 35.19
C MET A 422 32.17 -42.33 36.70
N GLU A 423 32.98 -41.65 37.52
CA GLU A 423 32.85 -41.71 38.97
C GLU A 423 31.63 -40.91 39.47
N GLN A 424 31.50 -39.65 39.05
CA GLN A 424 30.48 -38.73 39.57
C GLN A 424 29.07 -39.05 39.06
N PHE A 425 28.92 -39.53 37.82
CA PHE A 425 27.61 -39.77 37.21
C PHE A 425 27.16 -41.23 37.22
N ALA A 426 27.90 -42.15 37.85
CA ALA A 426 27.50 -43.57 37.96
C ALA A 426 26.06 -43.73 38.52
N GLY A 427 25.71 -42.98 39.57
CA GLY A 427 24.37 -42.99 40.16
C GLY A 427 23.32 -42.23 39.35
N VAL A 428 23.74 -41.22 38.59
CA VAL A 428 22.87 -40.38 37.74
C VAL A 428 22.45 -41.13 36.48
N GLN A 429 23.34 -41.93 35.90
CA GLN A 429 23.08 -42.69 34.67
C GLN A 429 21.94 -43.70 34.83
N GLY A 430 21.87 -44.42 35.96
CA GLY A 430 20.77 -45.34 36.27
C GLY A 430 19.42 -44.62 36.41
N MET A 431 19.42 -43.42 36.98
CA MET A 431 18.20 -42.61 37.13
C MET A 431 17.74 -42.02 35.79
N MET A 432 18.68 -41.59 34.94
CA MET A 432 18.37 -41.11 33.60
C MET A 432 17.78 -42.22 32.72
N GLN A 433 18.30 -43.46 32.81
CA GLN A 433 17.72 -44.62 32.13
C GLN A 433 16.29 -44.89 32.61
N LYS A 434 16.03 -44.79 33.91
CA LYS A 434 14.68 -44.93 34.48
C LYS A 434 13.72 -43.86 33.95
N ALA A 435 14.15 -42.59 33.92
CA ALA A 435 13.37 -41.50 33.34
C ALA A 435 13.10 -41.70 31.85
N LEU A 436 14.09 -42.19 31.09
CA LEU A 436 13.94 -42.49 29.66
C LEU A 436 12.98 -43.66 29.39
N GLN A 437 13.04 -44.70 30.21
CA GLN A 437 12.12 -45.85 30.16
C GLN A 437 10.69 -45.42 30.47
N MET A 438 10.52 -44.55 31.48
CA MET A 438 9.24 -43.96 31.84
C MET A 438 8.68 -43.10 30.70
N LEU A 439 9.52 -42.29 30.03
CA LEU A 439 9.13 -41.54 28.84
C LEU A 439 8.70 -42.46 27.68
N GLN A 440 9.38 -43.60 27.48
CA GLN A 440 9.01 -44.59 26.46
C GLN A 440 7.67 -45.27 26.78
N GLN A 441 7.44 -45.68 28.04
CA GLN A 441 6.15 -46.23 28.47
C GLN A 441 5.01 -45.22 28.32
N MET A 442 5.23 -43.95 28.64
CA MET A 442 4.23 -42.89 28.45
C MET A 442 3.90 -42.66 26.97
N ARG A 443 4.90 -42.75 26.08
CA ARG A 443 4.69 -42.68 24.62
C ARG A 443 3.97 -43.90 24.04
N GLN A 444 4.09 -45.07 24.68
CA GLN A 444 3.32 -46.26 24.31
C GLN A 444 1.86 -46.19 24.79
N ASN A 445 1.60 -45.64 25.98
CA ASN A 445 0.24 -45.50 26.52
C ASN A 445 -0.58 -44.36 25.91
N THR A 446 0.03 -43.43 25.18
CA THR A 446 -0.69 -42.41 24.38
C THR A 446 -1.04 -42.89 22.96
N GLN A 447 -0.62 -44.11 22.58
CA GLN A 447 -1.23 -44.85 21.49
C GLN A 447 -2.39 -45.68 22.05
N GLN A 448 -3.57 -45.06 22.15
CA GLN A 448 -4.77 -45.80 22.48
C GLN A 448 -5.11 -46.88 21.42
N PRO A 449 -5.80 -47.97 21.83
CA PRO A 449 -6.01 -49.17 21.02
C PRO A 449 -6.88 -48.92 19.77
N GLN A 450 -6.54 -49.66 18.71
CA GLN A 450 -7.25 -49.70 17.44
C GLN A 450 -8.71 -50.15 17.61
N ASP A 451 -9.63 -49.31 17.16
CA ASP A 451 -11.04 -49.65 16.96
C ASP A 451 -11.18 -50.36 15.58
N PRO A 452 -11.71 -51.60 15.50
CA PRO A 452 -11.80 -52.38 14.25
C PRO A 452 -12.57 -51.71 13.10
N ASN A 453 -13.38 -50.69 13.39
CA ASN A 453 -14.11 -49.91 12.38
C ASN A 453 -13.24 -48.91 11.61
N VAL A 454 -12.01 -48.62 12.05
CA VAL A 454 -11.13 -47.64 11.38
C VAL A 454 -10.41 -48.25 10.17
N GLN A 455 -10.22 -49.57 10.09
CA GLN A 455 -9.62 -50.19 8.89
C GLN A 455 -10.52 -50.01 7.64
N ALA A 456 -11.84 -50.11 7.80
CA ALA A 456 -12.79 -49.84 6.72
C ALA A 456 -12.80 -48.35 6.32
N LEU A 457 -12.66 -47.45 7.29
CA LEU A 457 -12.61 -46.01 7.02
C LEU A 457 -11.31 -45.60 6.32
N VAL A 458 -10.17 -46.16 6.71
CA VAL A 458 -8.86 -45.90 6.08
C VAL A 458 -8.81 -46.46 4.66
N GLN A 459 -9.39 -47.63 4.40
CA GLN A 459 -9.53 -48.15 3.03
C GLN A 459 -10.43 -47.26 2.17
N THR A 460 -11.54 -46.78 2.73
CA THR A 460 -12.47 -45.89 2.02
C THR A 460 -11.83 -44.53 1.75
N GLN A 461 -11.13 -43.95 2.74
CA GLN A 461 -10.41 -42.69 2.60
C GLN A 461 -9.23 -42.81 1.63
N MET A 462 -8.49 -43.93 1.58
CA MET A 462 -7.44 -44.12 0.58
C MET A 462 -8.01 -44.26 -0.85
N ALA A 463 -9.15 -44.95 -1.01
CA ALA A 463 -9.84 -45.03 -2.30
C ALA A 463 -10.42 -43.66 -2.74
N GLU A 464 -10.89 -42.85 -1.78
CA GLU A 464 -11.40 -41.50 -2.03
C GLU A 464 -10.26 -40.51 -2.33
N THR A 465 -9.13 -40.64 -1.63
CA THR A 465 -7.92 -39.84 -1.89
C THR A 465 -7.32 -40.16 -3.25
N GLN A 466 -7.31 -41.44 -3.68
CA GLN A 466 -6.89 -41.80 -5.04
C GLN A 466 -7.84 -41.25 -6.11
N ARG A 467 -9.16 -41.31 -5.89
CA ARG A 467 -10.13 -40.70 -6.82
C ARG A 467 -9.96 -39.18 -6.92
N LYS A 468 -9.69 -38.52 -5.80
CA LYS A 468 -9.45 -37.08 -5.75
C LYS A 468 -8.14 -36.71 -6.43
N ALA A 469 -7.06 -37.47 -6.21
CA ALA A 469 -5.77 -37.27 -6.89
C ALA A 469 -5.88 -37.45 -8.41
N ILE A 470 -6.63 -38.45 -8.90
CA ILE A 470 -6.88 -38.64 -10.33
C ILE A 470 -7.70 -37.49 -10.92
N LYS A 471 -8.73 -37.02 -10.19
CA LYS A 471 -9.54 -35.88 -10.61
C LYS A 471 -8.72 -34.59 -10.64
N ASP A 472 -7.94 -34.32 -9.60
CA ASP A 472 -7.07 -33.14 -9.51
C ASP A 472 -6.02 -33.16 -10.63
N GLN A 473 -5.48 -34.33 -10.98
CA GLN A 473 -4.53 -34.48 -12.10
C GLN A 473 -5.20 -34.28 -13.47
N ALA A 474 -6.47 -34.69 -13.62
CA ALA A 474 -7.26 -34.43 -14.82
C ALA A 474 -7.66 -32.96 -14.95
N ASP A 475 -8.03 -32.31 -13.85
CA ASP A 475 -8.39 -30.89 -13.79
C ASP A 475 -7.16 -30.01 -14.11
N VAL A 476 -5.98 -30.35 -13.58
CA VAL A 476 -4.71 -29.67 -13.92
C VAL A 476 -4.37 -29.81 -15.42
N GLN A 477 -4.63 -30.96 -16.04
CA GLN A 477 -4.43 -31.12 -17.49
C GLN A 477 -5.45 -30.33 -18.32
N LEU A 478 -6.68 -30.20 -17.84
CA LEU A 478 -7.74 -29.42 -18.49
C LEU A 478 -7.46 -27.92 -18.40
N ASP A 479 -7.00 -27.45 -17.24
CA ASP A 479 -6.60 -26.05 -17.05
C ASP A 479 -5.34 -25.70 -17.83
N ALA A 480 -4.37 -26.62 -17.94
CA ALA A 480 -3.21 -26.44 -18.82
C ALA A 480 -3.62 -26.29 -20.29
N LYS A 481 -4.59 -27.08 -20.77
CA LYS A 481 -5.13 -26.94 -22.14
C LYS A 481 -5.88 -25.61 -22.33
N ARG A 482 -6.70 -25.19 -21.36
CA ARG A 482 -7.42 -23.91 -21.42
C ARG A 482 -6.48 -22.72 -21.44
N LEU A 483 -5.39 -22.77 -20.67
CA LEU A 483 -4.35 -21.73 -20.67
C LEU A 483 -3.65 -21.64 -22.03
N ASP A 484 -3.36 -22.78 -22.67
CA ASP A 484 -2.74 -22.82 -23.99
C ASP A 484 -3.69 -22.28 -25.08
N GLU A 485 -4.98 -22.61 -25.00
CA GLU A 485 -6.01 -22.08 -25.90
C GLU A 485 -6.19 -20.56 -25.74
N ASP A 486 -6.23 -20.06 -24.50
CA ASP A 486 -6.37 -18.63 -24.20
C ASP A 486 -5.11 -17.83 -24.60
N ALA A 487 -3.92 -18.41 -24.44
CA ALA A 487 -2.67 -17.84 -24.93
C ALA A 487 -2.64 -17.79 -26.48
N ALA A 488 -3.09 -18.84 -27.15
CA ALA A 488 -3.20 -18.87 -28.61
C ALA A 488 -4.27 -17.90 -29.15
N GLN A 489 -5.35 -17.65 -28.39
CA GLN A 489 -6.37 -16.69 -28.75
C GLN A 489 -5.86 -15.25 -28.59
N LYS A 490 -5.19 -14.92 -27.49
CA LYS A 490 -4.55 -13.62 -27.26
C LYS A 490 -3.43 -13.33 -28.27
N ALA A 491 -2.64 -14.33 -28.64
CA ALA A 491 -1.62 -14.18 -29.69
C ALA A 491 -2.25 -13.82 -31.05
N ARG A 492 -3.37 -14.46 -31.42
CA ARG A 492 -4.13 -14.14 -32.64
C ARG A 492 -4.74 -12.75 -32.59
N GLU A 493 -5.30 -12.34 -31.46
CA GLU A 493 -5.84 -10.98 -31.27
C GLU A 493 -4.76 -9.90 -31.38
N LEU A 494 -3.59 -10.14 -30.77
CA LEU A 494 -2.46 -9.22 -30.85
C LEU A 494 -1.98 -9.09 -32.29
N GLN A 495 -1.88 -10.20 -33.01
CA GLN A 495 -1.46 -10.21 -34.41
C GLN A 495 -2.49 -9.50 -35.32
N ALA A 496 -3.79 -9.67 -35.06
CA ALA A 496 -4.85 -8.94 -35.75
C ALA A 496 -4.77 -7.42 -35.46
N LYS A 497 -4.51 -7.01 -34.21
CA LYS A 497 -4.31 -5.60 -33.85
C LYS A 497 -3.08 -4.99 -34.51
N ILE A 498 -1.97 -5.73 -34.62
CA ILE A 498 -0.76 -5.28 -35.31
C ILE A 498 -1.09 -5.03 -36.78
N LEU A 499 -1.77 -5.97 -37.45
CA LEU A 499 -2.20 -5.84 -38.85
C LEU A 499 -3.11 -4.63 -39.07
N MET A 500 -4.12 -4.46 -38.21
CA MET A 500 -5.04 -3.31 -38.26
C MET A 500 -4.30 -1.97 -38.07
N ASN A 501 -3.35 -1.91 -37.14
CA ASN A 501 -2.56 -0.69 -36.92
C ASN A 501 -1.63 -0.39 -38.11
N THR A 502 -1.00 -1.41 -38.71
CA THR A 502 -0.22 -1.20 -39.95
C THR A 502 -1.09 -0.74 -41.11
N GLU A 503 -2.31 -1.27 -41.25
CA GLU A 503 -3.24 -0.87 -42.30
C GLU A 503 -3.75 0.56 -42.10
N ASN A 504 -4.11 0.93 -40.87
CA ASN A 504 -4.51 2.29 -40.52
C ASN A 504 -3.38 3.30 -40.79
N ASN A 505 -2.15 2.99 -40.38
CA ASN A 505 -0.99 3.85 -40.65
C ASN A 505 -0.74 4.03 -42.16
N LEU A 506 -0.88 2.97 -42.95
CA LEU A 506 -0.74 3.04 -44.41
C LEU A 506 -1.86 3.87 -45.05
N THR A 507 -3.06 3.82 -44.47
CA THR A 507 -4.22 4.59 -44.94
C THR A 507 -4.05 6.07 -44.63
N ASP A 508 -3.55 6.42 -43.45
CA ASP A 508 -3.21 7.79 -43.06
C ASP A 508 -2.09 8.38 -43.94
N GLU A 509 -1.06 7.59 -44.27
CA GLU A 509 -0.01 8.01 -45.20
C GLU A 509 -0.57 8.28 -46.60
N ARG A 510 -1.50 7.44 -47.09
CA ARG A 510 -2.18 7.65 -48.37
C ARG A 510 -3.08 8.89 -48.35
N MET A 511 -3.79 9.16 -47.26
CA MET A 511 -4.60 10.37 -47.12
C MET A 511 -3.74 11.63 -47.15
N LYS A 512 -2.63 11.66 -46.40
CA LYS A 512 -1.67 12.79 -46.44
C LYS A 512 -1.05 12.97 -47.82
N ALA A 513 -0.73 11.89 -48.52
CA ALA A 513 -0.22 11.97 -49.89
C ALA A 513 -1.27 12.55 -50.86
N ALA A 514 -2.54 12.18 -50.70
CA ALA A 514 -3.63 12.72 -51.50
C ALA A 514 -3.86 14.22 -51.21
N GLU A 515 -3.83 14.65 -49.95
CA GLU A 515 -3.91 16.06 -49.55
C GLU A 515 -2.77 16.88 -50.17
N LEU A 516 -1.53 16.40 -50.08
CA LEU A 516 -0.37 17.05 -50.72
C LEU A 516 -0.52 17.19 -52.23
N THR A 517 -1.11 16.18 -52.88
CA THR A 517 -1.35 16.20 -54.33
C THR A 517 -2.43 17.22 -54.70
N GLN A 518 -3.48 17.33 -53.88
CA GLN A 518 -4.55 18.30 -54.07
C GLN A 518 -4.06 19.74 -53.84
N ASP A 519 -3.24 19.96 -52.81
CA ASP A 519 -2.61 21.27 -52.55
C ASP A 519 -1.65 21.66 -53.68
N ALA A 520 -0.88 20.71 -54.23
CA ALA A 520 -0.02 20.96 -55.38
C ALA A 520 -0.82 21.35 -56.64
N GLN A 521 -1.96 20.72 -56.89
CA GLN A 521 -2.86 21.10 -57.98
C GLN A 521 -3.46 22.49 -57.77
N ARG A 522 -3.86 22.81 -56.53
CA ARG A 522 -4.38 24.15 -56.19
C ARG A 522 -3.33 25.22 -56.44
N LEU A 523 -2.10 25.01 -55.97
CA LEU A 523 -0.98 25.93 -56.19
C LEU A 523 -0.66 26.13 -57.68
N GLN A 524 -0.71 25.06 -58.49
CA GLN A 524 -0.55 25.19 -59.95
C GLN A 524 -1.68 26.01 -60.58
N SER A 525 -2.93 25.79 -60.15
CA SER A 525 -4.07 26.56 -60.66
C SER A 525 -3.97 28.04 -60.29
N GLU A 526 -3.54 28.35 -59.06
CA GLU A 526 -3.29 29.71 -58.58
C GLU A 526 -2.16 30.36 -59.39
N GLN A 527 -1.06 29.65 -59.65
CA GLN A 527 0.04 30.16 -60.49
C GLN A 527 -0.43 30.48 -61.91
N VAL A 528 -1.20 29.60 -62.54
CA VAL A 528 -1.75 29.83 -63.88
C VAL A 528 -2.65 31.05 -63.89
N GLN A 529 -3.51 31.19 -62.88
CA GLN A 529 -4.42 32.31 -62.74
C GLN A 529 -3.66 33.64 -62.55
N THR A 530 -2.62 33.63 -61.71
CA THR A 530 -1.75 34.79 -61.47
C THR A 530 -1.00 35.19 -62.74
N VAL A 531 -0.52 34.22 -63.52
CA VAL A 531 0.14 34.47 -64.82
C VAL A 531 -0.85 35.06 -65.83
N LEU A 532 -2.08 34.55 -65.89
CA LEU A 532 -3.14 35.11 -66.76
C LEU A 532 -3.50 36.54 -66.37
N GLU A 533 -3.62 36.83 -65.07
CA GLU A 533 -3.91 38.17 -64.56
C GLU A 533 -2.77 39.15 -64.89
N ALA A 534 -1.51 38.72 -64.70
CA ALA A 534 -0.34 39.51 -65.10
C ALA A 534 -0.30 39.76 -66.62
N GLN A 535 -0.65 38.76 -67.43
CA GLN A 535 -0.69 38.90 -68.89
C GLN A 535 -1.81 39.84 -69.36
N ASN A 536 -2.98 39.79 -68.72
CA ASN A 536 -4.09 40.71 -68.98
C ASN A 536 -3.76 42.15 -68.56
N GLN A 537 -3.07 42.35 -67.43
CA GLN A 537 -2.59 43.68 -67.03
C GLN A 537 -1.52 44.22 -67.99
N LEU A 538 -0.63 43.39 -68.50
CA LEU A 538 0.34 43.78 -69.52
C LEU A 538 -0.33 44.16 -70.85
N GLN A 539 -1.36 43.41 -71.28
CA GLN A 539 -2.13 43.77 -72.47
C GLN A 539 -2.94 45.07 -72.30
N SER A 540 -3.48 45.34 -71.11
CA SER A 540 -4.20 46.60 -70.87
C SER A 540 -3.27 47.82 -70.85
N GLN A 541 -2.00 47.66 -70.46
CA GLN A 541 -0.99 48.71 -70.52
C GLN A 541 -0.44 48.95 -71.94
N LEU A 542 -0.46 47.93 -72.82
CA LEU A 542 -0.02 48.04 -74.22
C LEU A 542 -1.13 48.55 -75.17
N GLY A 543 -2.38 48.60 -74.72
CA GLY A 543 -3.56 49.04 -75.48
C GLY A 543 -3.87 50.55 -75.44
N GLY A 544 -2.87 51.42 -75.25
CA GLY A 544 -3.05 52.87 -75.36
C GLY A 544 -3.19 53.32 -76.82
N PRO A 545 -4.15 54.21 -77.17
CA PRO A 545 -4.46 54.54 -78.56
C PRO A 545 -3.39 55.43 -79.18
N THR A 546 -2.74 54.97 -80.25
CA THR A 546 -1.99 55.83 -81.17
C THR A 546 -2.90 56.26 -82.33
N ASN A 547 -3.33 57.53 -82.30
CA ASN A 547 -3.76 58.26 -83.49
C ASN A 547 -2.53 58.48 -84.40
N GLY A 548 -2.70 58.26 -85.71
CA GLY A 548 -1.70 58.50 -86.74
C GLY A 548 -2.01 57.75 -88.02
#